data_AF-A0A928DHT7-F1
#
_entry.id   AF-A0A928DHT7-F1
#
_cell.length_a   1.000
_cell.length_b   1.000
_cell.length_c   1.000
_cell.angle_alpha   90.00
_cell.angle_beta   90.00
_cell.angle_gamma   90.00
#
_symmetry.space_group_name_H-M   'P 1'
#
loop_
_entity.id
_entity.type
_entity.pdbx_description
1 polymer ?
#
loop_
_entity_poly.entity_id
_entity_poly.type
_entity_poly.pdbx_seq_one_letter_code
_entity_poly.pdbx_strand_id
1 'polypeptide(L)'
;MNKVFVSIIYISLLFFSTECYAQASTVTSAIVKQIAKTISKKSVTELSHVGGEAGIKQALEKIALQTGEAGITSTQKYVALYGTGALIAIETAPKTVLDALNIVNPEQQKRIIAISQSNNALAKKIGTYGLILECKYPNFAERISQLGDDNITKIAFGNMSKPEVAILAKNTKPLLAVKNADISQFKKFVDNLKSSTKRTIELLEKNPKVLFTGAGLTAFISAKEELVGENGAIRQPLNFVAWVASIFVCIWFILKLKIHRLFKRRKS
;
A
#
# COMPACT_ATOMS: atom_id res chain seq x y z
N MET A 1 -29.79 -26.48 -21.80
CA MET A 1 -29.83 -25.01 -21.60
C MET A 1 -30.00 -24.34 -22.95
N ASN A 2 -31.17 -23.75 -23.19
CA ASN A 2 -31.58 -23.25 -24.50
C ASN A 2 -30.78 -22.03 -24.93
N LYS A 3 -30.27 -22.03 -26.16
CA LYS A 3 -29.54 -20.92 -26.79
C LYS A 3 -30.29 -19.57 -26.70
N VAL A 4 -31.63 -19.63 -26.63
CA VAL A 4 -32.51 -18.48 -26.46
C VAL A 4 -32.28 -17.75 -25.12
N PHE A 5 -32.03 -18.49 -24.03
CA PHE A 5 -31.84 -17.90 -22.70
C PHE A 5 -30.51 -17.14 -22.58
N VAL A 6 -29.47 -17.63 -23.27
CA VAL A 6 -28.15 -16.96 -23.34
C VAL A 6 -28.25 -15.66 -24.15
N SER A 7 -28.99 -15.65 -25.27
CA SER A 7 -29.18 -14.43 -26.07
C SER A 7 -29.99 -13.35 -25.33
N ILE A 8 -31.00 -13.72 -24.54
CA ILE A 8 -31.79 -12.75 -23.75
C ILE A 8 -30.93 -12.09 -22.67
N ILE A 9 -30.06 -12.85 -21.98
CA ILE A 9 -29.13 -12.29 -20.99
C ILE A 9 -28.13 -11.35 -21.65
N TYR A 10 -27.60 -11.71 -22.83
CA TYR A 10 -26.63 -10.89 -23.55
C TYR A 10 -27.25 -9.57 -24.05
N ILE A 11 -28.49 -9.62 -24.57
CA ILE A 11 -29.23 -8.43 -25.00
C ILE A 11 -29.56 -7.54 -23.79
N SER A 12 -29.99 -8.12 -22.67
CA SER A 12 -30.30 -7.37 -21.44
C SER A 12 -29.05 -6.67 -20.86
N LEU A 13 -27.88 -7.30 -20.91
CA LEU A 13 -26.59 -6.69 -20.53
C LEU A 13 -26.19 -5.51 -21.45
N LEU A 14 -26.53 -5.57 -22.74
CA LEU A 14 -26.27 -4.48 -23.68
C LEU A 14 -27.22 -3.29 -23.46
N PHE A 15 -28.48 -3.52 -23.08
CA PHE A 15 -29.41 -2.43 -22.76
C PHE A 15 -29.10 -1.75 -21.42
N PHE A 16 -28.68 -2.51 -20.40
CA PHE A 16 -28.33 -1.94 -19.10
C PHE A 16 -27.08 -1.06 -19.14
N SER A 17 -26.16 -1.30 -20.07
CA SER A 17 -24.97 -0.48 -20.21
C SER A 17 -25.26 0.88 -20.86
N THR A 18 -26.22 0.97 -21.80
CA THR A 18 -26.53 2.23 -22.49
C THR A 18 -27.21 3.29 -21.64
N GLU A 19 -28.06 2.92 -20.68
CA GLU A 19 -28.75 3.91 -19.83
C GLU A 19 -27.82 4.60 -18.82
N CYS A 20 -26.76 3.90 -18.37
CA CYS A 20 -25.78 4.46 -17.45
C CYS A 20 -24.91 5.56 -18.12
N TYR A 21 -24.62 5.43 -19.44
CA TYR A 21 -23.88 6.44 -20.18
C TYR A 21 -24.68 7.73 -20.42
N ALA A 22 -26.01 7.62 -20.62
CA ALA A 22 -26.86 8.78 -20.92
C ALA A 22 -27.01 9.72 -19.71
N GLN A 23 -27.22 9.16 -18.51
CA GLN A 23 -27.35 9.95 -17.26
C GLN A 23 -26.02 10.59 -16.83
N ALA A 24 -24.90 9.89 -17.01
CA ALA A 24 -23.58 10.45 -16.74
C ALA A 24 -23.28 11.68 -17.61
N SER A 25 -23.75 11.69 -18.87
CA SER A 25 -23.49 12.80 -19.81
C SER A 25 -24.16 14.12 -19.43
N THR A 26 -25.40 14.08 -18.92
CA THR A 26 -26.16 15.28 -18.54
C THR A 26 -25.64 15.87 -17.23
N VAL A 27 -25.36 15.02 -16.23
CA VAL A 27 -24.74 15.43 -14.95
C VAL A 27 -23.37 16.06 -15.18
N THR A 28 -22.56 15.47 -16.08
CA THR A 28 -21.24 16.00 -16.42
C THR A 28 -21.35 17.40 -17.03
N SER A 29 -22.32 17.67 -17.92
CA SER A 29 -22.46 18.99 -18.56
C SER A 29 -22.74 20.14 -17.57
N ALA A 30 -23.56 19.90 -16.55
CA ALA A 30 -23.85 20.90 -15.52
C ALA A 30 -22.63 21.16 -14.64
N ILE A 31 -21.92 20.10 -14.25
CA ILE A 31 -20.71 20.19 -13.43
C ILE A 31 -19.56 20.86 -14.20
N VAL A 32 -19.40 20.58 -15.50
CA VAL A 32 -18.43 21.27 -16.37
C VAL A 32 -18.66 22.78 -16.31
N LYS A 33 -19.89 23.25 -16.54
CA LYS A 33 -20.20 24.69 -16.49
C LYS A 33 -19.92 25.29 -15.12
N GLN A 34 -20.24 24.57 -14.04
CA GLN A 34 -20.00 25.06 -12.69
C GLN A 34 -18.51 25.13 -12.36
N ILE A 35 -17.72 24.12 -12.76
CA ILE A 35 -16.27 24.11 -12.61
C ILE A 35 -15.65 25.23 -13.44
N ALA A 36 -16.04 25.37 -14.71
CA ALA A 36 -15.55 26.42 -15.60
C ALA A 36 -15.84 27.81 -15.04
N LYS A 37 -17.06 28.04 -14.53
CA LYS A 37 -17.44 29.29 -13.84
C LYS A 37 -16.64 29.53 -12.57
N THR A 38 -16.31 28.48 -11.82
CA THR A 38 -15.54 28.59 -10.58
C THR A 38 -14.08 28.92 -10.87
N ILE A 39 -13.50 28.27 -11.89
CA ILE A 39 -12.14 28.54 -12.35
C ILE A 39 -12.06 29.94 -12.96
N SER A 40 -12.97 30.31 -13.87
CA SER A 40 -12.92 31.62 -14.55
C SER A 40 -13.04 32.80 -13.58
N LYS A 41 -13.83 32.65 -12.52
CA LYS A 41 -13.92 33.64 -11.44
C LYS A 41 -12.60 33.82 -10.67
N LYS A 42 -11.80 32.77 -10.55
CA LYS A 42 -10.49 32.83 -9.88
C LYS A 42 -9.39 33.27 -10.85
N SER A 43 -9.40 32.76 -12.08
CA SER A 43 -8.39 33.02 -13.10
C SER A 43 -8.84 32.55 -14.50
N VAL A 44 -8.92 33.49 -15.45
CA VAL A 44 -9.18 33.17 -16.87
C VAL A 44 -8.01 32.44 -17.51
N THR A 45 -6.78 32.73 -17.09
CA THR A 45 -5.56 32.09 -17.61
C THR A 45 -5.44 30.63 -17.16
N GLU A 46 -5.96 30.30 -15.98
CA GLU A 46 -6.05 28.91 -15.54
C GLU A 46 -7.05 28.10 -16.38
N LEU A 47 -8.19 28.71 -16.73
CA LEU A 47 -9.19 28.05 -17.57
C LEU A 47 -8.65 27.73 -18.96
N SER A 48 -7.90 28.66 -19.57
CA SER A 48 -7.28 28.42 -20.87
C SER A 48 -6.19 27.35 -20.81
N HIS A 49 -5.42 27.29 -19.72
CA HIS A 49 -4.39 26.25 -19.52
C HIS A 49 -4.96 24.83 -19.50
N VAL A 50 -6.21 24.66 -19.02
CA VAL A 50 -6.90 23.37 -19.01
C VAL A 50 -7.63 23.10 -20.33
N GLY A 51 -7.57 24.00 -21.33
CA GLY A 51 -8.28 23.84 -22.60
C GLY A 51 -9.76 24.26 -22.54
N GLY A 52 -10.13 25.12 -21.59
CA GLY A 52 -11.48 25.63 -21.42
C GLY A 52 -12.49 24.58 -20.96
N GLU A 53 -13.77 24.80 -21.29
CA GLU A 53 -14.85 23.87 -20.93
C GLU A 53 -14.66 22.49 -21.56
N ALA A 54 -14.10 22.43 -22.78
CA ALA A 54 -13.86 21.17 -23.48
C ALA A 54 -12.82 20.30 -22.76
N GLY A 55 -11.73 20.89 -22.28
CA GLY A 55 -10.72 20.16 -21.51
C GLY A 55 -11.20 19.75 -20.13
N ILE A 56 -11.98 20.59 -19.44
CA ILE A 56 -12.66 20.20 -18.19
C ILE A 56 -13.58 19.00 -18.43
N LYS A 57 -14.36 19.02 -19.52
CA LYS A 57 -15.25 17.91 -19.89
C LYS A 57 -14.46 16.62 -20.08
N GLN A 58 -13.38 16.65 -20.86
CA GLN A 58 -12.52 15.48 -21.05
C GLN A 58 -11.91 14.96 -19.74
N ALA A 59 -11.45 15.85 -18.86
CA ALA A 59 -10.89 15.46 -17.57
C ALA A 59 -11.96 14.78 -16.69
N LEU A 60 -13.16 15.36 -16.62
CA LEU A 60 -14.28 14.77 -15.87
C LEU A 60 -14.76 13.45 -16.46
N GLU A 61 -14.78 13.28 -17.78
CA GLU A 61 -15.10 12.00 -18.42
C GLU A 61 -14.07 10.92 -18.03
N LYS A 62 -12.77 11.24 -18.04
CA LYS A 62 -11.73 10.30 -17.58
C LYS A 62 -11.89 9.93 -16.10
N ILE A 63 -12.24 10.91 -15.26
CA ILE A 63 -12.50 10.68 -13.83
C ILE A 63 -13.72 9.79 -13.67
N ALA A 64 -14.82 10.11 -14.36
CA ALA A 64 -16.07 9.35 -14.33
C ALA A 64 -15.86 7.86 -14.66
N LEU A 65 -15.03 7.57 -15.66
CA LEU A 65 -14.72 6.19 -16.05
C LEU A 65 -14.08 5.37 -14.93
N GLN A 66 -13.34 5.99 -14.01
CA GLN A 66 -12.65 5.28 -12.93
C GLN A 66 -13.39 5.31 -11.58
N THR A 67 -14.18 6.35 -11.34
CA THR A 67 -14.77 6.61 -10.01
C THR A 67 -16.29 6.74 -10.01
N GLY A 68 -16.92 6.73 -11.20
CA GLY A 68 -18.34 7.02 -11.36
C GLY A 68 -18.70 8.46 -10.98
N GLU A 69 -20.00 8.72 -10.87
CA GLU A 69 -20.56 10.05 -10.58
C GLU A 69 -20.09 10.62 -9.25
N ALA A 70 -19.95 9.77 -8.22
CA ALA A 70 -19.47 10.18 -6.90
C ALA A 70 -18.08 10.85 -6.96
N GLY A 71 -17.21 10.38 -7.86
CA GLY A 71 -15.90 10.98 -8.05
C GLY A 71 -15.94 12.30 -8.82
N ILE A 72 -16.89 12.49 -9.74
CA ILE A 72 -17.13 13.78 -10.41
C ILE A 72 -17.55 14.83 -9.38
N THR A 73 -18.52 14.49 -8.52
CA THR A 73 -19.01 15.37 -7.44
C THR A 73 -17.90 15.70 -6.44
N SER A 74 -17.08 14.71 -6.07
CA SER A 74 -15.91 14.92 -5.21
C SER A 74 -14.86 15.81 -5.87
N THR A 75 -14.63 15.63 -7.17
CA THR A 75 -13.73 16.48 -7.96
C THR A 75 -14.19 17.92 -7.95
N GLN A 76 -15.49 18.16 -8.20
CA GLN A 76 -16.07 19.50 -8.14
C GLN A 76 -15.80 20.18 -6.80
N LYS A 77 -16.00 19.47 -5.68
CA LYS A 77 -15.69 19.98 -4.33
C LYS A 77 -14.23 20.41 -4.22
N TYR A 78 -13.29 19.56 -4.63
CA TYR A 78 -11.87 19.88 -4.53
C TYR A 78 -11.42 20.99 -5.48
N VAL A 79 -12.00 21.07 -6.68
CA VAL A 79 -11.76 22.17 -7.63
C VAL A 79 -12.30 23.49 -7.11
N ALA A 80 -13.46 23.50 -6.44
CA ALA A 80 -13.97 24.70 -5.80
C ALA A 80 -13.02 25.24 -4.73
N LEU A 81 -12.38 24.35 -3.97
CA LEU A 81 -11.43 24.72 -2.92
C LEU A 81 -10.06 25.13 -3.50
N TYR A 82 -9.48 24.30 -4.35
CA TYR A 82 -8.06 24.37 -4.73
C TYR A 82 -7.83 24.79 -6.20
N GLY A 83 -8.89 25.08 -6.96
CA GLY A 83 -8.80 25.56 -8.34
C GLY A 83 -8.40 24.46 -9.33
N THR A 84 -7.80 24.89 -10.45
CA THR A 84 -7.40 23.97 -11.54
C THR A 84 -6.39 22.93 -11.10
N GLY A 85 -5.56 23.23 -10.10
CA GLY A 85 -4.56 22.28 -9.64
C GLY A 85 -5.15 20.98 -9.10
N ALA A 86 -6.31 21.05 -8.43
CA ALA A 86 -7.03 19.85 -8.01
C ALA A 86 -7.55 19.03 -9.19
N LEU A 87 -8.04 19.67 -10.26
CA LEU A 87 -8.53 18.96 -11.44
C LEU A 87 -7.40 18.16 -12.11
N ILE A 88 -6.25 18.81 -12.30
CA ILE A 88 -5.06 18.19 -12.91
C ILE A 88 -4.52 17.04 -12.03
N ALA A 89 -4.45 17.27 -10.72
CA ALA A 89 -4.02 16.25 -9.77
C ALA A 89 -4.95 15.03 -9.80
N ILE A 90 -6.26 15.25 -9.77
CA ILE A 90 -7.25 14.17 -9.77
C ILE A 90 -7.26 13.43 -11.11
N GLU A 91 -7.23 14.13 -12.25
CA GLU A 91 -7.18 13.50 -13.58
C GLU A 91 -6.00 12.52 -13.72
N THR A 92 -4.89 12.79 -13.04
CA THR A 92 -3.68 11.96 -13.08
C THR A 92 -3.90 10.55 -12.53
N ALA A 93 -4.57 10.42 -11.39
CA ALA A 93 -4.92 9.13 -10.79
C ALA A 93 -6.24 9.25 -10.00
N PRO A 94 -7.40 9.29 -10.69
CA PRO A 94 -8.69 9.72 -10.14
C PRO A 94 -9.06 9.09 -8.81
N LYS A 95 -9.08 7.75 -8.75
CA LYS A 95 -9.45 7.02 -7.55
C LYS A 95 -8.45 7.23 -6.42
N THR A 96 -7.16 7.03 -6.71
CA THR A 96 -6.05 7.17 -5.75
C THR A 96 -6.02 8.54 -5.11
N VAL A 97 -6.12 9.60 -5.91
CA VAL A 97 -6.02 10.99 -5.43
C VAL A 97 -7.26 11.38 -4.65
N LEU A 98 -8.46 11.06 -5.14
CA LEU A 98 -9.69 11.36 -4.40
C LEU A 98 -9.75 10.63 -3.06
N ASP A 99 -9.43 9.33 -3.03
CA ASP A 99 -9.38 8.56 -1.79
C ASP A 99 -8.36 9.17 -0.82
N ALA A 100 -7.20 9.61 -1.32
CA ALA A 100 -6.16 10.19 -0.48
C ALA A 100 -6.62 11.53 0.11
N LEU A 101 -7.21 12.41 -0.72
CA LEU A 101 -7.74 13.70 -0.28
C LEU A 101 -8.84 13.56 0.78
N ASN A 102 -9.67 12.53 0.69
CA ASN A 102 -10.76 12.26 1.64
C ASN A 102 -10.27 11.80 3.02
N ILE A 103 -9.05 11.25 3.12
CA ILE A 103 -8.50 10.72 4.37
C ILE A 103 -7.73 11.79 5.17
N VAL A 104 -7.13 12.76 4.47
CA VAL A 104 -6.17 13.69 5.07
C VAL A 104 -6.77 15.06 5.41
N ASN A 105 -6.07 15.81 6.25
CA ASN A 105 -6.45 17.19 6.61
C ASN A 105 -6.16 18.20 5.47
N PRO A 106 -6.72 19.42 5.51
CA PRO A 106 -6.57 20.41 4.43
C PRO A 106 -5.12 20.79 4.07
N GLU A 107 -4.21 20.83 5.04
CA GLU A 107 -2.79 21.13 4.78
C GLU A 107 -2.10 20.00 4.00
N GLN A 108 -2.44 18.75 4.32
CA GLN A 108 -1.99 17.59 3.57
C GLN A 108 -2.67 17.49 2.19
N GLN A 109 -3.93 17.92 2.05
CA GLN A 109 -4.63 17.96 0.75
C GLN A 109 -3.88 18.82 -0.27
N LYS A 110 -3.44 20.02 0.12
CA LYS A 110 -2.63 20.90 -0.76
C LYS A 110 -1.33 20.22 -1.21
N ARG A 111 -0.66 19.52 -0.30
CA ARG A 111 0.58 18.78 -0.60
C ARG A 111 0.33 17.60 -1.53
N ILE A 112 -0.73 16.84 -1.32
CA ILE A 112 -1.12 15.75 -2.21
C ILE A 112 -1.38 16.28 -3.62
N ILE A 113 -2.12 17.40 -3.74
CA ILE A 113 -2.36 18.05 -5.04
C ILE A 113 -1.02 18.42 -5.70
N ALA A 114 -0.12 19.09 -4.98
CA ALA A 114 1.18 19.49 -5.51
C ALA A 114 2.06 18.30 -5.93
N ILE A 115 2.08 17.21 -5.15
CA ILE A 115 2.82 15.98 -5.48
C ILE A 115 2.24 15.34 -6.74
N SER A 116 0.92 15.24 -6.82
CA SER A 116 0.22 14.63 -7.96
C SER A 116 0.36 15.43 -9.25
N GLN A 117 0.64 16.73 -9.19
CA GLN A 117 0.92 17.57 -10.36
C GLN A 117 2.40 17.58 -10.78
N SER A 118 3.31 17.54 -9.81
CA SER A 118 4.76 17.60 -10.06
C SER A 118 5.33 16.24 -10.43
N ASN A 119 4.73 15.15 -9.94
CA ASN A 119 5.20 13.80 -10.17
C ASN A 119 4.04 12.85 -10.53
N ASN A 120 3.47 13.06 -11.71
CA ASN A 120 2.32 12.31 -12.19
C ASN A 120 2.58 10.80 -12.29
N ALA A 121 3.81 10.43 -12.67
CA ALA A 121 4.22 9.03 -12.77
C ALA A 121 4.20 8.34 -11.40
N LEU A 122 4.67 9.04 -10.36
CA LEU A 122 4.62 8.52 -9.00
C LEU A 122 3.19 8.33 -8.52
N ALA A 123 2.32 9.33 -8.67
CA ALA A 123 0.91 9.27 -8.26
C ALA A 123 0.11 8.13 -8.94
N LYS A 124 0.48 7.76 -10.18
CA LYS A 124 -0.08 6.59 -10.88
C LYS A 124 0.47 5.26 -10.38
N LYS A 125 1.72 5.25 -9.91
CA LYS A 125 2.43 4.04 -9.50
C LYS A 125 2.14 3.65 -8.05
N ILE A 126 1.98 4.63 -7.16
CA ILE A 126 1.71 4.40 -5.74
C ILE A 126 0.21 4.41 -5.47
N GLY A 127 -0.24 3.52 -4.59
CA GLY A 127 -1.64 3.51 -4.14
C GLY A 127 -1.98 4.68 -3.23
N THR A 128 -3.24 4.74 -2.78
CA THR A 128 -3.78 5.83 -1.95
C THR A 128 -2.91 6.11 -0.72
N TYR A 129 -2.57 5.07 0.03
CA TYR A 129 -1.74 5.22 1.23
C TYR A 129 -0.29 5.56 0.90
N GLY A 130 0.20 5.17 -0.27
CA GLY A 130 1.52 5.57 -0.75
C GLY A 130 1.56 7.08 -0.95
N LEU A 131 0.54 7.65 -1.60
CA LEU A 131 0.47 9.09 -1.83
C LEU A 131 0.37 9.89 -0.52
N ILE A 132 -0.40 9.37 0.45
CA ILE A 132 -0.47 9.95 1.79
C ILE A 132 0.89 9.84 2.51
N LEU A 133 1.57 8.70 2.37
CA LEU A 133 2.90 8.49 2.94
C LEU A 133 3.92 9.46 2.34
N GLU A 134 3.89 9.68 1.02
CA GLU A 134 4.76 10.62 0.32
C GLU A 134 4.53 12.07 0.78
N CYS A 135 3.27 12.44 1.02
CA CYS A 135 2.91 13.73 1.59
C CYS A 135 3.51 13.95 2.99
N LYS A 136 3.59 12.90 3.82
CA LYS A 136 4.12 12.98 5.18
C LYS A 136 5.65 12.83 5.23
N TYR A 137 6.18 11.91 4.46
CA TYR A 137 7.61 11.54 4.42
C TYR A 137 8.06 11.39 2.96
N PRO A 138 8.52 12.48 2.32
CA PRO A 138 8.92 12.47 0.92
C PRO A 138 10.05 11.48 0.61
N ASN A 139 10.04 10.91 -0.59
CA ASN A 139 10.98 9.96 -1.19
C ASN A 139 10.95 8.53 -0.63
N PHE A 140 9.99 8.21 0.23
CA PHE A 140 9.88 6.87 0.83
C PHE A 140 8.70 6.05 0.31
N ALA A 141 7.66 6.70 -0.22
CA ALA A 141 6.44 6.00 -0.60
C ALA A 141 6.67 4.98 -1.69
N GLU A 142 7.38 5.35 -2.76
CA GLU A 142 7.62 4.43 -3.89
C GLU A 142 8.28 3.13 -3.44
N ARG A 143 9.30 3.23 -2.59
CA ARG A 143 10.02 2.05 -2.07
C ARG A 143 9.09 1.18 -1.24
N ILE A 144 8.40 1.77 -0.27
CA ILE A 144 7.51 0.99 0.62
C ILE A 144 6.34 0.38 -0.16
N SER A 145 5.76 1.12 -1.11
CA SER A 145 4.67 0.62 -1.96
C SER A 145 5.08 -0.55 -2.86
N GLN A 146 6.36 -0.73 -3.19
CA GLN A 146 6.82 -1.93 -3.92
C GLN A 146 6.52 -3.22 -3.18
N LEU A 147 6.42 -3.19 -1.84
CA LEU A 147 6.04 -4.35 -1.04
C LEU A 147 4.64 -4.87 -1.40
N GLY A 148 3.80 -4.06 -2.04
CA GLY A 148 2.50 -4.46 -2.58
C GLY A 148 1.48 -4.85 -1.51
N ASP A 149 1.68 -4.43 -0.27
CA ASP A 149 0.72 -4.59 0.82
C ASP A 149 0.37 -3.20 1.37
N ASP A 150 -0.87 -2.78 1.13
CA ASP A 150 -1.39 -1.50 1.59
C ASP A 150 -1.38 -1.38 3.11
N ASN A 151 -1.42 -2.50 3.86
CA ASN A 151 -1.35 -2.46 5.31
C ASN A 151 0.01 -1.98 5.79
N ILE A 152 1.10 -2.36 5.12
CA ILE A 152 2.44 -1.86 5.47
C ILE A 152 2.49 -0.35 5.28
N THR A 153 1.96 0.14 4.16
CA THR A 153 1.95 1.58 3.86
C THR A 153 1.04 2.35 4.83
N LYS A 154 -0.11 1.78 5.20
CA LYS A 154 -1.00 2.30 6.26
C LYS A 154 -0.30 2.40 7.61
N ILE A 155 0.39 1.35 8.04
CA ILE A 155 1.13 1.32 9.30
C ILE A 155 2.27 2.33 9.26
N ALA A 156 3.00 2.43 8.15
CA ALA A 156 4.10 3.38 7.99
C ALA A 156 3.62 4.84 8.09
N PHE A 157 2.47 5.16 7.50
CA PHE A 157 1.91 6.50 7.61
C PHE A 157 1.33 6.77 9.03
N GLY A 158 0.61 5.81 9.61
CA GLY A 158 -0.14 5.99 10.85
C GLY A 158 0.70 5.91 12.13
N ASN A 159 1.62 4.95 12.20
CA ASN A 159 2.22 4.51 13.46
C ASN A 159 3.75 4.64 13.51
N MET A 160 4.39 5.08 12.43
CA MET A 160 5.84 5.24 12.36
C MET A 160 6.28 6.70 12.34
N SER A 161 7.40 6.96 13.01
CA SER A 161 8.21 8.15 12.90
C SER A 161 9.06 8.13 11.61
N LYS A 162 9.58 9.29 11.20
CA LYS A 162 10.42 9.42 10.00
C LYS A 162 11.64 8.47 9.98
N PRO A 163 12.40 8.30 11.10
CA PRO A 163 13.51 7.33 11.13
C PRO A 163 13.04 5.89 10.90
N GLU A 164 11.91 5.50 11.49
CA GLU A 164 11.37 4.14 11.34
C GLU A 164 10.94 3.85 9.90
N VAL A 165 10.30 4.83 9.25
CA VAL A 165 9.95 4.76 7.82
C VAL A 165 11.21 4.65 6.95
N ALA A 166 12.28 5.38 7.29
CA ALA A 166 13.55 5.29 6.57
C ALA A 166 14.20 3.90 6.70
N ILE A 167 14.17 3.30 7.90
CA ILE A 167 14.65 1.92 8.13
C ILE A 167 13.84 0.93 7.30
N LEU A 168 12.51 1.06 7.28
CA LEU A 168 11.63 0.21 6.48
C LEU A 168 11.95 0.35 4.98
N ALA A 169 12.07 1.58 4.47
CA ALA A 169 12.36 1.86 3.07
C ALA A 169 13.77 1.39 2.64
N LYS A 170 14.75 1.39 3.55
CA LYS A 170 16.09 0.84 3.31
C LYS A 170 16.05 -0.67 3.13
N ASN A 171 15.14 -1.34 3.83
CA ASN A 171 15.04 -2.80 3.86
C ASN A 171 13.96 -3.39 2.93
N THR A 172 13.36 -2.57 2.05
CA THR A 172 12.35 -3.02 1.09
C THR A 172 12.85 -4.16 0.19
N LYS A 173 14.05 -4.04 -0.40
CA LYS A 173 14.57 -5.06 -1.33
C LYS A 173 14.71 -6.46 -0.69
N PRO A 174 15.34 -6.60 0.49
CA PRO A 174 15.34 -7.87 1.21
C PRO A 174 13.94 -8.38 1.57
N LEU A 175 13.03 -7.50 2.00
CA LEU A 175 11.65 -7.88 2.32
C LEU A 175 10.89 -8.40 1.08
N LEU A 176 11.15 -7.83 -0.10
CA LEU A 176 10.63 -8.35 -1.38
C LEU A 176 11.18 -9.74 -1.69
N ALA A 177 12.47 -9.97 -1.46
CA ALA A 177 13.06 -11.29 -1.65
C ALA A 177 12.39 -12.33 -0.76
N VAL A 178 12.10 -11.99 0.51
CA VAL A 178 11.33 -12.86 1.41
C VAL A 178 9.90 -13.07 0.91
N LYS A 179 9.20 -12.01 0.51
CA LYS A 179 7.84 -12.14 -0.06
C LYS A 179 7.80 -13.11 -1.24
N ASN A 180 8.79 -13.02 -2.13
CA ASN A 180 8.87 -13.86 -3.32
C ASN A 180 9.29 -15.30 -3.01
N ALA A 181 10.09 -15.52 -1.96
CA ALA A 181 10.50 -16.84 -1.53
C ALA A 181 9.44 -17.55 -0.66
N ASP A 182 8.82 -16.83 0.27
CA ASP A 182 7.83 -17.34 1.22
C ASP A 182 6.84 -16.24 1.66
N ILE A 183 5.66 -16.26 1.03
CA ILE A 183 4.55 -15.32 1.30
C ILE A 183 4.05 -15.45 2.75
N SER A 184 4.09 -16.65 3.34
CA SER A 184 3.61 -16.90 4.71
C SER A 184 4.50 -16.19 5.73
N GLN A 185 5.83 -16.26 5.55
CA GLN A 185 6.78 -15.54 6.40
C GLN A 185 6.66 -14.02 6.23
N PHE A 186 6.47 -13.55 5.00
CA PHE A 186 6.20 -12.12 4.77
C PHE A 186 4.92 -11.65 5.47
N LYS A 187 3.83 -12.43 5.42
CA LYS A 187 2.60 -12.13 6.14
C LYS A 187 2.81 -12.07 7.66
N LYS A 188 3.57 -13.01 8.24
CA LYS A 188 3.97 -12.97 9.65
C LYS A 188 4.75 -11.70 10.00
N PHE A 189 5.62 -11.23 9.10
CA PHE A 189 6.29 -9.93 9.27
C PHE A 189 5.27 -8.78 9.30
N VAL A 190 4.31 -8.75 8.38
CA VAL A 190 3.25 -7.72 8.36
C VAL A 190 2.42 -7.74 9.65
N ASP A 191 2.04 -8.92 10.13
CA ASP A 191 1.28 -9.08 11.39
C ASP A 191 2.10 -8.64 12.61
N ASN A 192 3.40 -8.91 12.63
CA ASN A 192 4.31 -8.41 13.67
C ASN A 192 4.51 -6.90 13.58
N LEU A 193 4.62 -6.36 12.37
CA LEU A 193 4.71 -4.91 12.15
C LEU A 193 3.46 -4.19 12.65
N LYS A 194 2.28 -4.82 12.47
CA LYS A 194 0.99 -4.31 12.96
C LYS A 194 0.88 -4.37 14.48
N SER A 195 1.31 -5.47 15.10
CA SER A 195 1.18 -5.68 16.56
C SER A 195 2.29 -5.03 17.38
N SER A 196 3.49 -4.83 16.81
CA SER A 196 4.66 -4.32 17.53
C SER A 196 5.60 -3.58 16.58
N THR A 197 5.14 -2.43 16.08
CA THR A 197 5.83 -1.63 15.05
C THR A 197 7.26 -1.27 15.44
N LYS A 198 7.47 -0.62 16.60
CA LYS A 198 8.80 -0.16 17.06
C LYS A 198 9.81 -1.31 17.12
N ARG A 199 9.46 -2.39 17.82
CA ARG A 199 10.32 -3.57 18.00
C ARG A 199 10.65 -4.24 16.68
N THR A 200 9.68 -4.36 15.77
CA THR A 200 9.89 -4.95 14.44
C THR A 200 10.87 -4.11 13.62
N ILE A 201 10.76 -2.79 13.68
CA ILE A 201 11.68 -1.87 12.99
C ILE A 201 13.08 -1.88 13.62
N GLU A 202 13.21 -1.85 14.95
CA GLU A 202 14.51 -1.95 15.63
C GLU A 202 15.25 -3.25 15.26
N LEU A 203 14.51 -4.35 15.09
CA LEU A 203 15.09 -5.62 14.66
C LEU A 203 15.48 -5.60 13.18
N LEU A 204 14.67 -4.95 12.34
CA LEU A 204 14.98 -4.73 10.94
C LEU A 204 16.26 -3.90 10.77
N GLU A 205 16.51 -2.98 11.70
CA GLU A 205 17.75 -2.21 11.76
C GLU A 205 18.94 -3.03 12.26
N LYS A 206 18.80 -3.71 13.41
CA LYS A 206 19.91 -4.42 14.07
C LYS A 206 20.28 -5.73 13.40
N ASN A 207 19.29 -6.50 12.94
CA ASN A 207 19.46 -7.87 12.46
C ASN A 207 18.65 -8.16 11.18
N PRO A 208 18.85 -7.41 10.09
CA PRO A 208 18.09 -7.60 8.86
C PRO A 208 18.17 -9.05 8.35
N LYS A 209 19.37 -9.64 8.32
CA LYS A 209 19.58 -11.01 7.83
C LYS A 209 18.82 -12.08 8.64
N VAL A 210 18.66 -11.89 9.95
CA VAL A 210 18.00 -12.87 10.82
C VAL A 210 16.50 -12.91 10.54
N LEU A 211 15.87 -11.75 10.34
CA LEU A 211 14.46 -11.66 9.95
C LEU A 211 14.19 -12.28 8.57
N PHE A 212 15.20 -12.38 7.70
CA PHE A 212 15.06 -12.92 6.35
C PHE A 212 15.37 -14.41 6.23
N THR A 213 15.82 -15.06 7.31
CA THR A 213 15.86 -16.53 7.39
C THR A 213 14.56 -17.02 8.01
N GLY A 214 13.80 -17.89 7.33
CA GLY A 214 12.53 -18.41 7.88
C GLY A 214 12.67 -19.00 9.29
N ALA A 215 13.85 -19.56 9.62
CA ALA A 215 14.20 -20.00 10.97
C ALA A 215 14.35 -18.84 11.97
N GLY A 216 14.95 -17.72 11.59
CA GLY A 216 15.14 -16.54 12.44
C GLY A 216 13.84 -15.78 12.72
N LEU A 217 12.91 -15.69 11.76
CA LEU A 217 11.58 -15.13 12.02
C LEU A 217 10.74 -16.06 12.92
N THR A 218 10.85 -17.38 12.75
CA THR A 218 10.12 -18.35 13.58
C THR A 218 10.67 -18.40 15.02
N ALA A 219 12.00 -18.44 15.19
CA ALA A 219 12.64 -18.35 16.51
C ALA A 219 12.31 -17.03 17.22
N PHE A 220 12.13 -15.94 16.46
CA PHE A 220 11.69 -14.66 16.99
C PHE A 220 10.22 -14.68 17.46
N ILE A 221 9.32 -15.32 16.70
CA ILE A 221 7.91 -15.46 17.08
C ILE A 221 7.78 -16.36 18.33
N SER A 222 8.54 -17.45 18.40
CA SER A 222 8.58 -18.30 19.60
C SER A 222 9.16 -17.56 20.81
N ALA A 223 10.19 -16.72 20.62
CA ALA A 223 10.70 -15.86 21.69
C ALA A 223 9.69 -14.77 22.11
N LYS A 224 8.79 -14.33 21.22
CA LYS A 224 7.69 -13.42 21.56
C LYS A 224 6.67 -14.13 22.47
N GLU A 225 6.32 -15.38 22.19
CA GLU A 225 5.42 -16.19 23.03
C GLU A 225 6.05 -16.50 24.41
N GLU A 226 7.36 -16.74 24.48
CA GLU A 226 8.05 -16.94 25.77
C GLU A 226 8.27 -15.66 26.58
N LEU A 227 8.41 -14.50 25.94
CA LEU A 227 8.62 -13.21 26.61
C LEU A 227 7.31 -12.51 27.00
N VAL A 228 6.22 -12.80 26.28
CA VAL A 228 4.85 -12.38 26.64
C VAL A 228 4.23 -13.52 27.44
N GLY A 229 4.75 -13.75 28.65
CA GLY A 229 4.09 -14.65 29.58
C GLY A 229 2.68 -14.14 29.88
N GLU A 230 1.76 -15.07 30.09
CA GLU A 230 0.31 -14.89 30.37
C GLU A 230 0.01 -13.87 31.49
N ASN A 231 1.02 -13.44 32.26
CA ASN A 231 0.93 -12.50 33.38
C ASN A 231 1.91 -11.30 33.31
N GLY A 232 2.44 -10.92 32.14
CA GLY A 232 3.19 -9.66 31.97
C GLY A 232 4.54 -9.54 32.70
N ALA A 233 5.08 -10.63 33.25
CA ALA A 233 6.40 -10.64 33.88
C ALA A 233 7.51 -11.01 32.87
N ILE A 234 8.54 -10.16 32.79
CA ILE A 234 9.74 -10.38 31.96
C ILE A 234 10.53 -11.57 32.53
N ARG A 235 10.45 -12.75 31.89
CA ARG A 235 11.36 -13.87 32.18
C ARG A 235 12.71 -13.62 31.49
N GLN A 236 13.79 -13.65 32.27
CA GLN A 236 15.13 -13.37 31.76
C GLN A 236 15.58 -14.39 30.68
N PRO A 237 16.37 -13.95 29.68
CA PRO A 237 16.74 -14.74 28.50
C PRO A 237 17.74 -15.89 28.74
N LEU A 238 18.13 -16.21 29.98
CA LEU A 238 19.16 -17.23 30.25
C LEU A 238 18.76 -18.64 29.80
N ASN A 239 17.47 -18.98 29.82
CA ASN A 239 17.02 -20.33 29.47
C ASN A 239 17.04 -20.60 27.96
N PHE A 240 16.88 -19.57 27.14
CA PHE A 240 16.83 -19.71 25.68
C PHE A 240 18.21 -20.09 25.10
N VAL A 241 19.28 -19.47 25.61
CA VAL A 241 20.66 -19.80 25.19
C VAL A 241 21.02 -21.24 25.59
N ALA A 242 20.60 -21.68 26.78
CA ALA A 242 20.80 -23.05 27.24
C ALA A 242 20.02 -24.07 26.41
N TRP A 243 18.80 -23.74 25.99
CA TRP A 243 17.97 -24.62 25.16
C TRP A 243 18.50 -24.76 23.73
N VAL A 244 18.93 -23.67 23.10
CA VAL A 244 19.57 -23.71 21.78
C VAL A 244 20.89 -24.48 21.82
N ALA A 245 21.69 -24.30 22.88
CA ALA A 245 22.92 -25.08 23.07
C ALA A 245 22.65 -26.58 23.21
N SER A 246 21.59 -26.97 23.93
CA SER A 246 21.15 -28.37 24.08
C SER A 246 20.80 -29.02 22.73
N ILE A 247 20.07 -28.31 21.87
CA ILE A 247 19.70 -28.83 20.53
C ILE A 247 20.94 -29.06 19.66
N PHE A 248 21.90 -28.13 19.68
CA PHE A 248 23.15 -28.30 18.93
C PHE A 248 23.96 -29.50 19.42
N VAL A 249 24.01 -29.75 20.72
CA VAL A 249 24.67 -30.93 21.30
C VAL A 249 23.97 -32.21 20.85
N CYS A 250 22.63 -32.25 20.87
CA CYS A 250 21.85 -33.41 20.41
C CYS A 250 22.05 -33.71 18.92
N ILE A 251 22.01 -32.68 18.06
CA ILE A 251 22.24 -32.83 16.62
C ILE A 251 23.67 -33.33 16.36
N TRP A 252 24.67 -32.76 17.03
CA TRP A 252 26.06 -33.20 16.90
C TRP A 252 26.24 -34.67 17.33
N PHE A 253 25.58 -35.09 18.41
CA PHE A 253 25.64 -36.47 18.90
C PHE A 253 25.00 -37.45 17.93
N ILE A 254 23.86 -37.11 17.33
CA ILE A 254 23.18 -37.93 16.31
C ILE A 254 24.04 -38.06 15.05
N LEU A 255 24.66 -36.96 14.58
CA LEU A 255 25.59 -36.98 13.45
C LEU A 255 26.80 -37.88 13.73
N LYS A 256 27.38 -37.77 14.93
CA LYS A 256 28.53 -38.60 15.34
C LYS A 256 28.17 -40.09 15.36
N LEU A 257 27.00 -40.47 15.87
CA LEU A 257 26.51 -41.85 15.87
C LEU A 257 26.28 -42.39 14.46
N LYS A 258 25.75 -41.56 13.55
CA LYS A 258 25.49 -41.94 12.16
C LYS A 258 26.80 -42.16 11.38
N ILE A 259 27.78 -41.27 11.57
CA ILE A 259 29.12 -41.41 10.97
C ILE A 259 29.81 -42.68 11.49
N HIS A 260 29.71 -42.97 12.79
CA HIS A 260 30.30 -44.18 13.37
C HIS A 260 29.69 -45.47 12.82
N ARG A 261 28.35 -45.53 12.63
CA ARG A 261 27.68 -46.67 12.00
C ARG A 261 28.09 -46.87 10.54
N LEU A 262 28.32 -45.80 9.79
CA LEU A 262 28.79 -45.87 8.40
C LEU A 262 30.23 -46.42 8.31
N PHE A 263 31.11 -46.06 9.24
CA PHE A 263 32.46 -46.60 9.29
C PHE A 263 32.50 -48.08 9.70
N LYS A 264 31.61 -48.51 10.61
CA LYS A 264 31.55 -49.92 11.05
C LYS A 264 31.06 -50.87 9.94
N ARG A 265 30.21 -50.38 9.01
CA ARG A 265 29.72 -51.17 7.86
C ARG A 265 30.73 -51.34 6.72
N ARG A 266 31.81 -50.56 6.67
CA ARG A 266 32.87 -50.69 5.64
C ARG A 266 34.00 -51.66 6.02
N LYS A 267 34.01 -52.19 7.25
CA LYS A 267 35.03 -53.13 7.75
C LYS A 267 34.53 -54.58 7.89
N SER A 268 33.31 -54.86 7.43
CA SER A 268 32.76 -56.20 7.22
C SER A 268 32.56 -56.42 5.74
#